data_AF-A0A937U4Y8-F1
#
_entry.id   AF-A0A937U4Y8-F1
#
_cell.length_a   1.000
_cell.length_b   1.000
_cell.length_c   1.000
_cell.angle_alpha   90.00
_cell.angle_beta   90.00
_cell.angle_gamma   90.00
#
_symmetry.space_group_name_H-M   'P 1'
#
loop_
_entity.id
_entity.type
_entity.pdbx_description
1 polymer ?
#
loop_
_entity_poly.entity_id
_entity_poly.type
_entity_poly.pdbx_seq_one_letter_code
_entity_poly.pdbx_strand_id
1 'polypeptide(L)'
;MTERNSSHPTQSKHQDRGSWLGLRPDTLVALVLIAVLLVPLSALSQPRDSSNPGGYLARLRTEAQLSQADLGEIDPTSETMRLATLGLKNIAVTLLWDRANFYKKVEDWTNLSAVLEQMTKLQPNFYSVWDFQAHNLSYNISVQFDDYHDRYAWVMKGIEFLRQGVFFNTREPRLLGRMGWFIGQKIGRADEKIQYRRLFKADDDFHERDRPGRTLIERDNWLVGREKYLAAQKLVDSGAPLKTTPLIFHSEPMMTAINYARALESDGVFDDKARDGWELAAEEMRRFAVRQIPTSWDVPIRLGLREAELARAERLAKQLEELLPGKFAEMESDRESALSEEQRSALQVPPLDRTEQEQQLVADAQRKMKVTWRIVAQNAAPETRAKAKRLAEEYVEATETADIINRYRDIVNFDYWRATCEMSVTDLALQAREATWRAEKDYEEARLQPAKQAFEEAFKAWRKVLDDSDVLRKDAMTQEDIIEIIGTYRELLEQLDEPFPQPFILDDVLDRT
;
A
#
# COMPACT_ATOMS: atom_id res chain seq x y z
N MET A 1 46.28 74.52 23.41
CA MET A 1 47.50 74.60 24.23
C MET A 1 48.45 73.52 23.73
N THR A 2 49.51 73.99 23.06
CA THR A 2 50.91 73.48 23.05
C THR A 2 51.20 72.39 24.10
N GLU A 3 51.97 71.33 23.84
CA GLU A 3 53.43 71.40 23.73
C GLU A 3 54.06 70.01 23.41
N ARG A 4 55.36 70.06 23.08
CA ARG A 4 56.23 69.06 22.44
C ARG A 4 56.86 68.04 23.41
N ASN A 5 57.56 67.09 22.76
CA ASN A 5 58.70 66.27 23.22
C ASN A 5 58.33 64.97 23.94
N SER A 6 58.89 63.81 23.61
CA SER A 6 60.29 63.54 23.28
C SER A 6 60.46 62.20 22.56
N SER A 7 61.47 62.14 21.69
CA SER A 7 61.99 60.95 21.04
C SER A 7 63.15 60.35 21.85
N HIS A 8 63.14 59.04 22.11
CA HIS A 8 64.32 58.16 22.00
C HIS A 8 63.94 56.67 22.18
N PRO A 9 64.77 55.73 21.67
CA PRO A 9 64.28 54.65 20.82
C PRO A 9 64.50 53.27 21.44
N THR A 10 63.60 52.33 21.18
CA THR A 10 63.89 50.91 21.29
C THR A 10 63.83 50.31 19.90
N GLN A 11 65.02 50.09 19.33
CA GLN A 11 65.24 49.15 18.25
C GLN A 11 64.67 47.78 18.68
N SER A 12 63.42 47.50 18.35
CA SER A 12 62.96 46.13 18.26
C SER A 12 63.30 45.65 16.84
N LYS A 13 64.23 44.71 16.79
CA LYS A 13 64.56 43.92 15.61
C LYS A 13 63.30 43.23 15.10
N HIS A 14 62.52 43.88 14.24
CA HIS A 14 61.70 43.13 13.31
C HIS A 14 62.60 42.78 12.13
N GLN A 15 63.21 41.60 12.26
CA GLN A 15 63.75 40.83 11.15
C GLN A 15 62.85 41.03 9.94
N ASP A 16 63.40 41.51 8.84
CA ASP A 16 62.91 41.23 7.50
C ASP A 16 62.78 39.71 7.41
N ARG A 17 61.59 39.19 7.76
CA ARG A 17 61.26 37.79 7.56
C ARG A 17 61.13 37.65 6.06
N GLY A 18 62.22 37.19 5.44
CA GLY A 18 62.39 37.11 4.01
C GLY A 18 61.11 36.66 3.32
N SER A 19 60.60 37.49 2.42
CA SER A 19 59.51 37.11 1.54
C SER A 19 60.03 36.00 0.63
N TRP A 20 59.52 34.79 0.81
CA TRP A 20 59.76 33.73 -0.16
C TRP A 20 58.71 33.86 -1.26
N LEU A 21 59.15 34.06 -2.52
CA LEU A 21 58.28 34.30 -3.68
C LEU A 21 57.34 35.52 -3.53
N GLY A 22 57.72 36.53 -2.75
CA GLY A 22 56.92 37.76 -2.56
C GLY A 22 55.76 37.65 -1.56
N LEU A 23 55.61 36.51 -0.87
CA LEU A 23 54.57 36.30 0.14
C LEU A 23 55.13 36.40 1.57
N ARG A 24 54.30 36.87 2.51
CA ARG A 24 54.64 36.89 3.94
C ARG A 24 54.64 35.44 4.47
N PRO A 25 55.52 35.10 5.45
CA PRO A 25 55.58 33.75 6.02
C PRO A 25 54.24 33.23 6.53
N ASP A 26 53.43 34.08 7.16
CA ASP A 26 52.12 33.70 7.71
C ASP A 26 51.13 33.32 6.58
N THR A 27 51.18 34.02 5.45
CA THR A 27 50.41 33.68 4.24
C THR A 27 50.87 32.36 3.65
N LEU A 28 52.18 32.10 3.66
CA LEU A 28 52.74 30.84 3.17
C LEU A 28 52.31 29.66 4.04
N VAL A 29 52.35 29.82 5.36
CA VAL A 29 51.86 28.83 6.32
C VAL A 29 50.36 28.58 6.11
N ALA A 30 49.55 29.63 5.92
CA ALA A 30 48.13 29.49 5.64
C ALA A 30 47.87 28.72 4.32
N LEU A 31 48.61 29.02 3.25
CA LEU A 31 48.50 28.31 1.97
C LEU A 31 48.92 26.84 2.08
N VAL A 32 49.98 26.54 2.84
CA VAL A 32 50.41 25.17 3.13
C VAL A 32 49.34 24.44 3.94
N LEU A 33 48.76 25.06 4.96
CA LEU A 33 47.66 24.48 5.74
C LEU A 33 46.41 24.22 4.88
N ILE A 34 46.05 25.14 3.98
CA ILE A 34 44.96 24.94 3.02
C ILE A 34 45.29 23.76 2.10
N ALA A 35 46.49 23.69 1.52
CA ALA A 35 46.91 22.58 0.67
C ALA A 35 46.88 21.24 1.41
N VAL A 36 47.34 21.21 2.67
CA VAL A 36 47.29 20.03 3.53
C VAL A 36 45.85 19.61 3.83
N LEU A 37 44.93 20.55 4.07
CA LEU A 37 43.51 20.27 4.29
C LEU A 37 42.80 19.80 3.02
N LEU A 38 43.21 20.27 1.85
CA LEU A 38 42.64 19.86 0.56
C LEU A 38 42.92 18.38 0.22
N VAL A 39 44.01 17.79 0.72
CA VAL A 39 44.36 16.38 0.47
C VAL A 39 43.33 15.39 1.05
N PRO A 40 43.03 15.38 2.36
CA PRO A 40 41.99 14.50 2.91
C PRO A 40 40.60 14.88 2.39
N LEU A 41 40.31 16.17 2.18
CA LEU A 41 39.04 16.60 1.58
C LEU A 41 38.87 16.03 0.16
N SER A 42 39.90 16.05 -0.67
CA SER A 42 39.87 15.46 -2.02
C SER A 42 39.68 13.94 -1.93
N ALA A 43 40.44 13.24 -1.07
CA ALA A 43 40.29 11.79 -0.89
C ALA A 43 38.89 11.38 -0.41
N LEU A 44 38.22 12.22 0.38
CA LEU A 44 36.85 12.00 0.84
C LEU A 44 35.80 12.36 -0.21
N SER A 45 35.94 13.53 -0.87
CA SER A 45 34.85 14.21 -1.59
C SER A 45 35.00 14.24 -3.11
N GLN A 46 36.11 13.76 -3.68
CA GLN A 46 36.32 13.78 -5.13
C GLN A 46 35.16 13.06 -5.85
N PRO A 47 34.48 13.73 -6.80
CA PRO A 47 33.39 13.12 -7.54
C PRO A 47 33.92 11.99 -8.44
N ARG A 48 33.03 11.06 -8.78
CA ARG A 48 33.31 10.02 -9.78
C ARG A 48 33.37 10.65 -11.18
N ASP A 49 34.29 10.18 -12.01
CA ASP A 49 34.33 10.46 -13.45
C ASP A 49 34.41 9.15 -14.27
N SER A 50 34.60 9.24 -15.59
CA SER A 50 34.66 8.08 -16.49
C SER A 50 35.86 7.16 -16.25
N SER A 51 36.90 7.66 -15.57
CA SER A 51 38.20 7.00 -15.37
C SER A 51 38.56 6.75 -13.90
N ASN A 52 37.89 7.43 -12.96
CA ASN A 52 38.15 7.37 -11.54
C ASN A 52 36.85 7.08 -10.77
N PRO A 53 36.81 6.05 -9.89
CA PRO A 53 35.65 5.75 -9.04
C PRO A 53 35.31 6.86 -8.03
N GLY A 54 36.16 7.89 -7.92
CA GLY A 54 36.01 9.01 -6.99
C GLY A 54 36.60 8.72 -5.62
N GLY A 55 36.44 9.69 -4.72
CA GLY A 55 36.82 9.60 -3.30
C GLY A 55 35.93 8.63 -2.51
N TYR A 56 36.23 8.46 -1.22
CA TYR A 56 35.57 7.48 -0.36
C TYR A 56 34.03 7.65 -0.32
N LEU A 57 33.52 8.88 -0.24
CA LEU A 57 32.07 9.13 -0.20
C LEU A 57 31.39 8.80 -1.54
N ALA A 58 32.06 9.02 -2.67
CA ALA A 58 31.50 8.68 -3.99
C ALA A 58 31.37 7.16 -4.17
N ARG A 59 32.34 6.41 -3.65
CA ARG A 59 32.31 4.93 -3.65
C ARG A 59 31.22 4.39 -2.73
N LEU A 60 31.15 4.86 -1.49
CA LEU A 60 30.05 4.50 -0.56
C LEU A 60 28.67 4.81 -1.15
N ARG A 61 28.53 5.97 -1.80
CA ARG A 61 27.29 6.38 -2.45
C ARG A 61 26.92 5.46 -3.62
N THR A 62 27.90 4.94 -4.35
CA THR A 62 27.69 3.97 -5.45
C THR A 62 27.34 2.60 -4.90
N GLU A 63 28.09 2.11 -3.90
CA GLU A 63 27.82 0.82 -3.23
C GLU A 63 26.42 0.79 -2.61
N ALA A 64 26.01 1.91 -1.99
CA ALA A 64 24.68 2.07 -1.43
C ALA A 64 23.59 2.40 -2.48
N GLN A 65 23.91 2.48 -3.78
CA GLN A 65 23.00 2.88 -4.87
C GLN A 65 22.28 4.22 -4.62
N LEU A 66 22.96 5.14 -3.93
CA LEU A 66 22.48 6.49 -3.65
C LEU A 66 23.02 7.51 -4.65
N SER A 67 23.84 7.08 -5.62
CA SER A 67 24.43 7.97 -6.62
C SER A 67 23.34 8.53 -7.51
N GLN A 68 23.48 9.77 -7.96
CA GLN A 68 22.41 10.40 -8.71
C GLN A 68 22.14 9.73 -10.05
N ALA A 69 23.20 9.20 -10.68
CA ALA A 69 23.09 8.40 -11.90
C ALA A 69 22.30 7.09 -11.69
N ASP A 70 22.28 6.56 -10.45
CA ASP A 70 21.54 5.33 -10.12
C ASP A 70 20.07 5.60 -9.76
N LEU A 71 19.73 6.86 -9.46
CA LEU A 71 18.38 7.26 -9.01
C LEU A 71 17.47 7.66 -10.17
N GLY A 72 18.02 8.13 -11.30
CA GLY A 72 17.27 8.54 -12.48
C GLY A 72 18.03 9.56 -13.32
N GLU A 73 17.29 10.29 -14.14
CA GLU A 73 17.86 11.28 -15.06
C GLU A 73 18.45 12.50 -14.33
N ILE A 74 19.55 13.02 -14.86
CA ILE A 74 20.27 14.16 -14.28
C ILE A 74 19.89 15.42 -15.06
N ASP A 75 19.21 16.38 -14.41
CA ASP A 75 18.94 17.70 -14.97
C ASP A 75 20.11 18.67 -14.65
N PRO A 76 20.84 19.19 -15.65
CA PRO A 76 21.91 20.17 -15.43
C PRO A 76 21.45 21.45 -14.72
N THR A 77 20.17 21.84 -14.88
CA THR A 77 19.60 23.01 -14.20
C THR A 77 19.44 22.72 -12.71
N SER A 78 18.91 21.54 -12.35
CA SER A 78 18.85 21.04 -10.97
C SER A 78 20.24 21.03 -10.31
N GLU A 79 21.28 20.51 -10.99
CA GLU A 79 22.65 20.52 -10.47
C GLU A 79 23.14 21.93 -10.17
N THR A 80 22.95 22.83 -11.13
CA THR A 80 23.37 24.22 -11.02
C THR A 80 22.66 24.93 -9.87
N MET A 81 21.34 24.74 -9.74
CA MET A 81 20.56 25.32 -8.64
C MET A 81 21.03 24.81 -7.28
N ARG A 82 21.28 23.50 -7.15
CA ARG A 82 21.78 22.92 -5.90
C ARG A 82 23.17 23.45 -5.56
N LEU A 83 24.06 23.58 -6.55
CA LEU A 83 25.38 24.19 -6.35
C LEU A 83 25.25 25.67 -5.94
N ALA A 84 24.36 26.43 -6.58
CA ALA A 84 24.13 27.84 -6.29
C ALA A 84 23.63 28.08 -4.86
N THR A 85 22.95 27.10 -4.24
CA THR A 85 22.57 27.19 -2.82
C THR A 85 23.75 26.99 -1.85
N LEU A 86 24.95 26.68 -2.32
CA LEU A 86 26.15 26.44 -1.50
C LEU A 86 25.93 25.42 -0.37
N GLY A 87 25.14 24.37 -0.65
CA GLY A 87 24.79 23.34 0.33
C GLY A 87 23.55 23.66 1.19
N LEU A 88 22.98 24.86 1.08
CA LEU A 88 21.79 25.30 1.82
C LEU A 88 20.46 24.94 1.12
N LYS A 89 20.47 24.00 0.17
CA LYS A 89 19.28 23.61 -0.61
C LYS A 89 18.07 23.25 0.26
N ASN A 90 18.29 22.62 1.42
CA ASN A 90 17.20 22.24 2.31
C ASN A 90 16.53 23.47 2.94
N ILE A 91 17.29 24.51 3.29
CA ILE A 91 16.74 25.78 3.79
C ILE A 91 15.96 26.47 2.68
N ALA A 92 16.53 26.53 1.47
CA ALA A 92 15.84 27.10 0.30
C ALA A 92 14.51 26.39 0.03
N VAL A 93 14.48 25.05 0.11
CA VAL A 93 13.24 24.28 -0.05
C VAL A 93 12.24 24.56 1.07
N THR A 94 12.66 24.67 2.33
CA THR A 94 11.75 25.05 3.43
C THR A 94 11.09 26.40 3.19
N LEU A 95 11.83 27.39 2.67
CA LEU A 95 11.26 28.69 2.30
C LEU A 95 10.31 28.59 1.11
N LEU A 96 10.60 27.72 0.14
CA LEU A 96 9.70 27.46 -0.98
C LEU A 96 8.42 26.76 -0.54
N TRP A 97 8.46 25.86 0.44
CA TRP A 97 7.27 25.26 1.05
C TRP A 97 6.35 26.32 1.66
N ASP A 98 6.92 27.25 2.44
CA ASP A 98 6.15 28.36 3.02
C ASP A 98 5.50 29.24 1.93
N ARG A 99 6.26 29.57 0.88
CA ARG A 99 5.73 30.31 -0.28
C ARG A 99 4.65 29.55 -1.03
N ALA A 100 4.80 28.23 -1.22
CA ALA A 100 3.79 27.41 -1.88
C ALA A 100 2.48 27.44 -1.08
N ASN A 101 2.55 27.33 0.25
CA ASN A 101 1.38 27.44 1.12
C ASN A 101 0.75 28.84 1.07
N PHE A 102 1.57 29.89 1.03
CA PHE A 102 1.09 31.26 0.86
C PHE A 102 0.37 31.45 -0.49
N TYR A 103 1.01 31.10 -1.61
CA TYR A 103 0.41 31.25 -2.95
C TYR A 103 -0.86 30.42 -3.12
N LYS A 104 -0.92 29.22 -2.52
CA LYS A 104 -2.16 28.45 -2.43
C LYS A 104 -3.27 29.23 -1.70
N LYS A 105 -2.96 29.89 -0.58
CA LYS A 105 -3.94 30.62 0.23
C LYS A 105 -4.49 31.86 -0.49
N VAL A 106 -3.66 32.52 -1.30
CA VAL A 106 -4.06 33.71 -2.07
C VAL A 106 -4.50 33.38 -3.50
N GLU A 107 -4.67 32.08 -3.81
CA GLU A 107 -5.09 31.57 -5.13
C GLU A 107 -4.20 32.03 -6.30
N ASP A 108 -2.92 32.29 -6.01
CA ASP A 108 -1.92 32.66 -7.02
C ASP A 108 -1.31 31.42 -7.66
N TRP A 109 -2.08 30.83 -8.56
CA TRP A 109 -1.77 29.56 -9.22
C TRP A 109 -0.51 29.61 -10.09
N THR A 110 -0.20 30.77 -10.66
CA THR A 110 0.97 31.00 -11.50
C THR A 110 2.24 30.94 -10.65
N ASN A 111 2.30 31.73 -9.57
CA ASN A 111 3.46 31.72 -8.69
C ASN A 111 3.58 30.42 -7.90
N LEU A 112 2.46 29.77 -7.55
CA LEU A 112 2.49 28.42 -6.99
C LEU A 112 3.20 27.45 -7.95
N SER A 113 2.83 27.43 -9.22
CA SER A 113 3.44 26.54 -10.22
C SER A 113 4.95 26.77 -10.35
N ALA A 114 5.39 28.02 -10.37
CA ALA A 114 6.81 28.38 -10.42
C ALA A 114 7.58 27.91 -9.17
N VAL A 115 6.97 28.02 -7.98
CA VAL A 115 7.58 27.52 -6.73
C VAL A 115 7.70 26.00 -6.74
N LEU A 116 6.67 25.28 -7.20
CA LEU A 116 6.73 23.82 -7.31
C LEU A 116 7.83 23.36 -8.27
N GLU A 117 7.99 24.04 -9.40
CA GLU A 117 9.07 23.77 -10.36
C GLU A 117 10.45 23.96 -9.69
N GLN A 118 10.65 25.04 -8.93
CA GLN A 118 11.91 25.25 -8.19
C GLN A 118 12.16 24.17 -7.14
N MET A 119 11.12 23.73 -6.43
CA MET A 119 11.24 22.67 -5.43
C MET A 119 11.66 21.34 -6.06
N THR A 120 11.05 20.96 -7.18
CA THR A 120 11.43 19.73 -7.90
C THR A 120 12.87 19.79 -8.41
N LYS A 121 13.35 20.96 -8.87
CA LYS A 121 14.76 21.14 -9.26
C LYS A 121 15.72 21.06 -8.07
N LEU A 122 15.32 21.48 -6.87
CA LEU A 122 16.20 21.40 -5.69
C LEU A 122 16.22 20.01 -5.03
N GLN A 123 15.10 19.29 -5.09
CA GLN A 123 14.92 17.95 -4.51
C GLN A 123 14.25 16.96 -5.48
N PRO A 124 14.86 16.68 -6.65
CA PRO A 124 14.23 15.84 -7.68
C PRO A 124 14.07 14.38 -7.26
N ASN A 125 14.94 13.90 -6.36
CA ASN A 125 14.89 12.51 -5.90
C ASN A 125 14.17 12.32 -4.55
N PHE A 126 13.45 13.35 -4.08
CA PHE A 126 12.73 13.26 -2.81
C PHE A 126 11.25 12.92 -3.05
N TYR A 127 10.90 11.65 -2.79
CA TYR A 127 9.55 11.09 -2.96
C TYR A 127 8.43 12.03 -2.50
N SER A 128 8.55 12.61 -1.30
CA SER A 128 7.47 13.39 -0.69
C SER A 128 7.15 14.68 -1.44
N VAL A 129 8.10 15.27 -2.16
CA VAL A 129 7.83 16.46 -3.00
C VAL A 129 6.86 16.10 -4.12
N TRP A 130 7.08 14.96 -4.77
CA TRP A 130 6.23 14.48 -5.86
C TRP A 130 4.85 14.06 -5.37
N ASP A 131 4.79 13.21 -4.34
CA ASP A 131 3.52 12.69 -3.82
C ASP A 131 2.64 13.79 -3.22
N PHE A 132 3.20 14.62 -2.32
CA PHE A 132 2.43 15.65 -1.66
C PHE A 132 1.92 16.71 -2.64
N GLN A 133 2.76 17.16 -3.58
CA GLN A 133 2.36 18.23 -4.49
C GLN A 133 1.40 17.73 -5.56
N ALA A 134 1.56 16.49 -6.04
CA ALA A 134 0.55 15.86 -6.89
C ALA A 134 -0.81 15.79 -6.18
N HIS A 135 -0.83 15.42 -4.90
CA HIS A 135 -2.04 15.45 -4.09
C HIS A 135 -2.61 16.86 -3.94
N ASN A 136 -1.77 17.84 -3.66
CA ASN A 136 -2.20 19.24 -3.53
C ASN A 136 -2.85 19.76 -4.82
N LEU A 137 -2.27 19.45 -5.99
CA LEU A 137 -2.82 19.79 -7.29
C LEU A 137 -4.16 19.06 -7.55
N SER A 138 -4.18 17.74 -7.40
CA SER A 138 -5.31 16.90 -7.85
C SER A 138 -6.46 16.81 -6.86
N TYR A 139 -6.25 17.14 -5.58
CA TYR A 139 -7.27 17.04 -4.55
C TYR A 139 -7.59 18.41 -3.95
N ASN A 140 -6.58 19.15 -3.49
CA ASN A 140 -6.84 20.39 -2.75
C ASN A 140 -7.12 21.61 -3.63
N ILE A 141 -6.45 21.72 -4.77
CA ILE A 141 -6.59 22.85 -5.69
C ILE A 141 -7.72 22.59 -6.66
N SER A 142 -7.79 21.37 -7.23
CA SER A 142 -8.87 21.01 -8.17
C SER A 142 -10.28 21.34 -7.65
N VAL A 143 -10.56 21.13 -6.36
CA VAL A 143 -11.90 21.37 -5.78
C VAL A 143 -12.26 22.85 -5.62
N GLN A 144 -11.33 23.77 -5.86
CA GLN A 144 -11.60 25.21 -5.78
C GLN A 144 -12.20 25.79 -7.06
N PHE A 145 -12.32 24.97 -8.12
CA PHE A 145 -12.84 25.41 -9.41
C PHE A 145 -14.28 24.92 -9.61
N ASP A 146 -15.14 25.81 -10.08
CA ASP A 146 -16.57 25.53 -10.32
C ASP A 146 -16.80 24.68 -11.58
N ASP A 147 -15.99 24.87 -12.64
CA ASP A 147 -16.09 24.10 -13.88
C ASP A 147 -15.32 22.78 -13.78
N TYR A 148 -15.96 21.66 -14.14
CA TYR A 148 -15.33 20.34 -14.07
C TYR A 148 -14.15 20.19 -15.05
N HIS A 149 -14.09 20.95 -16.15
CA HIS A 149 -12.93 20.96 -17.04
C HIS A 149 -11.70 21.53 -16.35
N ASP A 150 -11.87 22.61 -15.58
CA ASP A 150 -10.77 23.21 -14.82
C ASP A 150 -10.35 22.27 -13.68
N ARG A 151 -11.31 21.65 -12.97
CA ARG A 151 -11.00 20.60 -11.98
C ARG A 151 -10.19 19.47 -12.60
N TYR A 152 -10.64 18.96 -13.73
CA TYR A 152 -9.97 17.89 -14.47
C TYR A 152 -8.57 18.30 -14.93
N ALA A 153 -8.39 19.52 -15.44
CA ALA A 153 -7.08 20.03 -15.83
C ALA A 153 -6.09 20.04 -14.66
N TRP A 154 -6.53 20.41 -13.45
CA TRP A 154 -5.69 20.33 -12.24
C TRP A 154 -5.43 18.90 -11.78
N VAL A 155 -6.38 17.99 -11.94
CA VAL A 155 -6.18 16.54 -11.72
C VAL A 155 -5.10 16.00 -12.65
N MET A 156 -5.20 16.27 -13.95
CA MET A 156 -4.20 15.83 -14.92
C MET A 156 -2.85 16.49 -14.68
N LYS A 157 -2.81 17.76 -14.25
CA LYS A 157 -1.56 18.43 -13.86
C LYS A 157 -0.85 17.71 -12.71
N GLY A 158 -1.58 17.20 -11.71
CA GLY A 158 -0.98 16.41 -10.64
C GLY A 158 -0.54 15.01 -11.07
N ILE A 159 -1.27 14.35 -11.97
CA ILE A 159 -0.86 13.06 -12.57
C ILE A 159 0.40 13.23 -13.42
N GLU A 160 0.48 14.29 -14.22
CA GLU A 160 1.66 14.66 -14.99
C GLU A 160 2.86 15.00 -14.10
N PHE A 161 2.60 15.66 -12.96
CA PHE A 161 3.62 15.91 -11.96
C PHE A 161 4.21 14.60 -11.41
N LEU A 162 3.38 13.58 -11.15
CA LEU A 162 3.87 12.24 -10.77
C LEU A 162 4.65 11.59 -11.90
N ARG A 163 4.23 11.72 -13.16
CA ARG A 163 4.96 11.18 -14.33
C ARG A 163 6.37 11.77 -14.42
N GLN A 164 6.53 13.07 -14.18
CA GLN A 164 7.86 13.70 -14.06
C GLN A 164 8.65 13.13 -12.87
N GLY A 165 8.00 12.94 -11.73
CA GLY A 165 8.62 12.29 -10.58
C GLY A 165 9.15 10.89 -10.89
N VAL A 166 8.37 10.07 -11.61
CA VAL A 166 8.77 8.73 -12.06
C VAL A 166 10.00 8.81 -12.98
N PHE A 167 10.05 9.78 -13.90
CA PHE A 167 11.19 9.99 -14.80
C PHE A 167 12.48 10.29 -14.03
N PHE A 168 12.44 11.13 -12.99
CA PHE A 168 13.60 11.44 -12.15
C PHE A 168 13.93 10.37 -11.10
N ASN A 169 13.05 9.39 -10.88
CA ASN A 169 13.17 8.39 -9.82
C ASN A 169 12.90 6.98 -10.36
N THR A 170 13.78 6.52 -11.26
CA THR A 170 13.59 5.28 -12.04
C THR A 170 13.58 4.02 -11.17
N ARG A 171 14.12 4.08 -9.95
CA ARG A 171 14.13 2.98 -8.95
C ARG A 171 13.13 3.18 -7.80
N GLU A 172 12.19 4.11 -7.90
CA GLU A 172 11.19 4.36 -6.85
C GLU A 172 9.82 3.79 -7.24
N PRO A 173 9.51 2.52 -6.90
CA PRO A 173 8.26 1.88 -7.29
C PRO A 173 7.02 2.55 -6.70
N ARG A 174 7.16 3.26 -5.57
CA ARG A 174 6.02 3.95 -4.96
C ARG A 174 5.49 5.07 -5.84
N LEU A 175 6.31 5.78 -6.60
CA LEU A 175 5.82 6.87 -7.47
C LEU A 175 4.97 6.33 -8.63
N LEU A 176 5.34 5.18 -9.20
CA LEU A 176 4.51 4.46 -10.16
C LEU A 176 3.18 4.02 -9.52
N GLY A 177 3.24 3.44 -8.32
CA GLY A 177 2.03 3.07 -7.57
C GLY A 177 1.13 4.27 -7.27
N ARG A 178 1.70 5.42 -6.88
CA ARG A 178 0.94 6.66 -6.67
C ARG A 178 0.32 7.17 -7.96
N MET A 179 1.04 7.16 -9.07
CA MET A 179 0.47 7.53 -10.37
C MET A 179 -0.72 6.62 -10.72
N GLY A 180 -0.58 5.30 -10.51
CA GLY A 180 -1.67 4.33 -10.67
C GLY A 180 -2.87 4.63 -9.78
N TRP A 181 -2.64 4.94 -8.49
CA TRP A 181 -3.68 5.30 -7.54
C TRP A 181 -4.42 6.59 -7.93
N PHE A 182 -3.72 7.64 -8.38
CA PHE A 182 -4.36 8.89 -8.82
C PHE A 182 -5.23 8.65 -10.06
N ILE A 183 -4.70 7.96 -11.07
CA ILE A 183 -5.44 7.64 -12.29
C ILE A 183 -6.67 6.79 -11.96
N GLY A 184 -6.52 5.73 -11.15
CA GLY A 184 -7.64 4.90 -10.73
C GLY A 184 -8.67 5.68 -9.91
N GLN A 185 -8.27 6.20 -8.75
CA GLN A 185 -9.18 6.75 -7.75
C GLN A 185 -9.72 8.14 -8.13
N LYS A 186 -8.84 9.09 -8.49
CA LYS A 186 -9.28 10.48 -8.71
C LYS A 186 -10.15 10.61 -9.95
N ILE A 187 -9.85 9.85 -11.00
CA ILE A 187 -10.66 9.84 -12.23
C ILE A 187 -11.87 8.92 -12.08
N GLY A 188 -11.69 7.76 -11.43
CA GLY A 188 -12.71 6.71 -11.38
C GLY A 188 -13.80 6.88 -10.32
N ARG A 189 -13.54 7.64 -9.25
CA ARG A 189 -14.46 7.75 -8.09
C ARG A 189 -14.86 9.17 -7.69
N ALA A 190 -14.37 10.20 -8.37
CA ALA A 190 -14.85 11.56 -8.12
C ALA A 190 -16.36 11.69 -8.42
N ASP A 191 -17.01 12.71 -7.87
CA ASP A 191 -18.40 13.02 -8.17
C ASP A 191 -18.59 13.23 -9.69
N GLU A 192 -17.59 13.82 -10.36
CA GLU A 192 -17.57 13.98 -11.83
C GLU A 192 -16.92 12.81 -12.58
N LYS A 193 -16.88 11.60 -11.99
CA LYS A 193 -16.24 10.41 -12.60
C LYS A 193 -16.70 10.15 -14.03
N ILE A 194 -17.98 10.38 -14.34
CA ILE A 194 -18.53 10.16 -15.69
C ILE A 194 -17.86 11.11 -16.70
N GLN A 195 -17.69 12.37 -16.32
CA GLN A 195 -17.02 13.38 -17.14
C GLN A 195 -15.51 13.11 -17.21
N TYR A 196 -14.85 12.87 -16.07
CA TYR A 196 -13.41 12.65 -16.03
C TYR A 196 -12.97 11.41 -16.79
N ARG A 197 -13.67 10.28 -16.66
CA ARG A 197 -13.35 9.05 -17.40
C ARG A 197 -13.50 9.24 -18.91
N ARG A 198 -14.48 10.02 -19.34
CA ARG A 198 -14.67 10.38 -20.76
C ARG A 198 -13.54 11.26 -21.28
N LEU A 199 -13.18 12.31 -20.54
CA LEU A 199 -12.08 13.21 -20.90
C LEU A 199 -10.74 12.45 -20.94
N PHE A 200 -10.48 11.62 -19.93
CA PHE A 200 -9.27 10.79 -19.85
C PHE A 200 -9.15 9.85 -21.04
N LYS A 201 -10.20 9.09 -21.33
CA LYS A 201 -10.21 8.15 -22.47
C LYS A 201 -9.95 8.83 -23.82
N ALA A 202 -10.36 10.10 -23.96
CA ALA A 202 -10.18 10.92 -25.15
C ALA A 202 -8.83 11.67 -25.20
N ASP A 203 -8.01 11.61 -24.15
CA ASP A 203 -6.75 12.36 -24.04
C ASP A 203 -5.61 11.67 -24.81
N ASP A 204 -5.57 11.90 -26.13
CA ASP A 204 -4.54 11.34 -27.01
C ASP A 204 -3.12 11.73 -26.59
N ASP A 205 -2.91 12.98 -26.16
CA ASP A 205 -1.59 13.48 -25.79
C ASP A 205 -1.06 12.78 -24.53
N PHE A 206 -1.88 12.65 -23.48
CA PHE A 206 -1.50 11.89 -22.29
C PHE A 206 -1.16 10.45 -22.65
N HIS A 207 -2.06 9.77 -23.38
CA HIS A 207 -1.88 8.34 -23.66
C HIS A 207 -0.67 8.05 -24.55
N GLU A 208 -0.39 8.90 -25.54
CA GLU A 208 0.78 8.75 -26.41
C GLU A 208 2.09 8.99 -25.64
N ARG A 209 2.13 10.00 -24.76
CA ARG A 209 3.31 10.27 -23.92
C ARG A 209 3.52 9.22 -22.82
N ASP A 210 2.45 8.57 -22.38
CA ASP A 210 2.49 7.58 -21.30
C ASP A 210 2.80 6.16 -21.79
N ARG A 211 2.13 5.71 -22.86
CA ARG A 211 2.36 4.42 -23.53
C ARG A 211 1.88 4.50 -24.99
N PRO A 212 2.78 4.77 -25.95
CA PRO A 212 2.44 4.85 -27.37
C PRO A 212 1.64 3.65 -27.86
N GLY A 213 0.64 3.91 -28.72
CA GLY A 213 -0.17 2.86 -29.35
C GLY A 213 -1.25 2.21 -28.47
N ARG A 214 -1.59 2.80 -27.32
CA ARG A 214 -2.72 2.32 -26.48
C ARG A 214 -4.06 2.44 -27.22
N THR A 215 -4.76 1.31 -27.35
CA THR A 215 -6.10 1.25 -27.96
C THR A 215 -7.14 1.96 -27.10
N LEU A 216 -8.26 2.41 -27.68
CA LEU A 216 -9.31 3.10 -26.93
C LEU A 216 -9.87 2.28 -25.75
N ILE A 217 -9.90 0.95 -25.84
CA ILE A 217 -10.40 0.09 -24.75
C ILE A 217 -9.44 0.09 -23.56
N GLU A 218 -8.13 0.03 -23.82
CA GLU A 218 -7.08 0.03 -22.79
C GLU A 218 -6.93 1.39 -22.09
N ARG A 219 -7.55 2.45 -22.61
CA ARG A 219 -7.53 3.80 -22.02
C ARG A 219 -8.47 3.98 -20.83
N ASP A 220 -9.17 2.94 -20.39
CA ASP A 220 -9.91 3.01 -19.12
C ASP A 220 -8.95 3.33 -17.96
N ASN A 221 -9.36 4.25 -17.08
CA ASN A 221 -8.52 4.74 -16.00
C ASN A 221 -8.09 3.63 -15.03
N TRP A 222 -8.94 2.64 -14.76
CA TRP A 222 -8.57 1.51 -13.91
C TRP A 222 -7.56 0.61 -14.62
N LEU A 223 -7.73 0.35 -15.93
CA LEU A 223 -6.76 -0.43 -16.70
C LEU A 223 -5.39 0.27 -16.77
N VAL A 224 -5.36 1.57 -17.04
CA VAL A 224 -4.11 2.35 -17.03
C VAL A 224 -3.50 2.40 -15.63
N GLY A 225 -4.31 2.56 -14.58
CA GLY A 225 -3.84 2.49 -13.19
C GLY A 225 -3.19 1.15 -12.87
N ARG A 226 -3.80 0.05 -13.31
CA ARG A 226 -3.28 -1.32 -13.14
C ARG A 226 -1.94 -1.50 -13.85
N GLU A 227 -1.77 -0.96 -15.05
CA GLU A 227 -0.49 -0.99 -15.76
C GLU A 227 0.63 -0.34 -14.94
N LYS A 228 0.35 0.78 -14.26
CA LYS A 228 1.34 1.45 -13.39
C LYS A 228 1.70 0.60 -12.19
N TYR A 229 0.73 -0.05 -11.55
CA TYR A 229 1.01 -0.98 -10.46
C TYR A 229 1.83 -2.19 -10.91
N LEU A 230 1.52 -2.77 -12.07
CA LEU A 230 2.31 -3.88 -12.64
C LEU A 230 3.74 -3.45 -12.98
N ALA A 231 3.93 -2.24 -13.53
CA ALA A 231 5.26 -1.68 -13.76
C ALA A 231 6.03 -1.47 -12.44
N ALA A 232 5.34 -0.99 -11.40
CA ALA A 232 5.91 -0.84 -10.07
C ALA A 232 6.33 -2.19 -9.47
N GLN A 233 5.51 -3.23 -9.62
CA GLN A 233 5.84 -4.59 -9.17
C GLN A 233 7.06 -5.14 -9.90
N LYS A 234 7.10 -5.00 -11.22
CA LYS A 234 8.26 -5.42 -12.03
C LYS A 234 9.55 -4.72 -11.59
N LEU A 235 9.45 -3.45 -11.20
CA LEU A 235 10.58 -2.69 -10.67
C LEU A 235 11.07 -3.26 -9.33
N VAL A 236 10.16 -3.60 -8.41
CA VAL A 236 10.50 -4.30 -7.15
C VAL A 236 11.12 -5.66 -7.42
N ASP A 237 10.54 -6.45 -8.32
CA ASP A 237 11.04 -7.78 -8.70
C ASP A 237 12.46 -7.70 -9.32
N SER A 238 12.82 -6.57 -9.91
CA SER A 238 14.18 -6.29 -10.42
C SER A 238 15.19 -5.86 -9.33
N GLY A 239 14.78 -5.84 -8.07
CA GLY A 239 15.61 -5.48 -6.91
C GLY A 239 15.52 -4.00 -6.50
N ALA A 240 14.51 -3.26 -6.95
CA ALA A 240 14.28 -1.91 -6.43
C ALA A 240 13.76 -1.98 -4.98
N PRO A 241 14.26 -1.12 -4.07
CA PRO A 241 13.86 -1.17 -2.67
C PRO A 241 12.41 -0.72 -2.50
N LEU A 242 11.59 -1.57 -1.88
CA LEU A 242 10.21 -1.23 -1.54
C LEU A 242 10.15 -0.63 -0.13
N LYS A 243 9.92 0.68 -0.04
CA LYS A 243 9.82 1.43 1.23
C LYS A 243 8.37 1.64 1.66
N THR A 244 7.57 0.58 1.62
CA THR A 244 6.16 0.53 2.06
C THR A 244 5.78 -0.93 2.36
N THR A 245 4.58 -1.16 2.88
CA THR A 245 4.04 -2.49 3.19
C THR A 245 3.92 -3.35 1.92
N PRO A 246 4.69 -4.45 1.78
CA PRO A 246 4.68 -5.29 0.59
C PRO A 246 3.32 -5.94 0.33
N LEU A 247 2.61 -6.35 1.38
CA LEU A 247 1.29 -6.95 1.28
C LEU A 247 0.28 -6.03 0.55
N ILE A 248 0.15 -4.77 1.01
CA ILE A 248 -0.77 -3.80 0.41
C ILE A 248 -0.31 -3.48 -1.02
N PHE A 249 0.97 -3.15 -1.20
CA PHE A 249 1.54 -2.82 -2.51
C PHE A 249 1.29 -3.91 -3.56
N HIS A 250 1.39 -5.18 -3.17
CA HIS A 250 1.17 -6.28 -4.09
C HIS A 250 -0.31 -6.62 -4.35
N SER A 251 -1.23 -6.13 -3.52
CA SER A 251 -2.68 -6.27 -3.71
C SER A 251 -3.27 -5.28 -4.73
N GLU A 252 -2.58 -4.17 -5.00
CA GLU A 252 -3.12 -3.05 -5.81
C GLU A 252 -3.55 -3.44 -7.24
N PRO A 253 -2.83 -4.29 -8.01
CA PRO A 253 -3.33 -4.73 -9.32
C PRO A 253 -4.67 -5.46 -9.25
N MET A 254 -4.85 -6.33 -8.25
CA MET A 254 -6.12 -7.02 -7.99
C MET A 254 -7.21 -6.03 -7.63
N MET A 255 -6.96 -5.13 -6.67
CA MET A 255 -7.94 -4.12 -6.28
C MET A 255 -8.34 -3.22 -7.45
N THR A 256 -7.40 -2.88 -8.32
CA THR A 256 -7.65 -2.07 -9.49
C THR A 256 -8.49 -2.81 -10.54
N ALA A 257 -8.25 -4.10 -10.75
CA ALA A 257 -9.07 -4.94 -11.64
C ALA A 257 -10.50 -5.14 -11.09
N ILE A 258 -10.66 -5.31 -9.78
CA ILE A 258 -11.99 -5.35 -9.13
C ILE A 258 -12.73 -4.04 -9.34
N ASN A 259 -12.05 -2.90 -9.17
CA ASN A 259 -12.64 -1.59 -9.39
C ASN A 259 -13.01 -1.34 -10.86
N TYR A 260 -12.23 -1.89 -11.81
CA TYR A 260 -12.59 -1.87 -13.23
C TYR A 260 -13.91 -2.62 -13.47
N ALA A 261 -14.04 -3.85 -12.96
CA ALA A 261 -15.27 -4.63 -13.10
C ALA A 261 -16.49 -3.92 -12.48
N ARG A 262 -16.36 -3.45 -11.23
CA ARG A 262 -17.43 -2.68 -10.56
C ARG A 262 -17.78 -1.40 -11.30
N ALA A 263 -16.80 -0.73 -11.92
CA ALA A 263 -17.05 0.48 -12.70
C ALA A 263 -17.87 0.19 -13.97
N LEU A 264 -17.59 -0.91 -14.67
CA LEU A 264 -18.39 -1.36 -15.82
C LEU A 264 -19.85 -1.57 -15.41
N GLU A 265 -20.08 -2.28 -14.31
CA GLU A 265 -21.43 -2.54 -13.79
C GLU A 265 -22.15 -1.25 -13.41
N SER A 266 -21.46 -0.32 -12.72
CA SER A 266 -22.04 0.97 -12.37
C SER A 266 -22.39 1.84 -13.60
N ASP A 267 -21.66 1.66 -14.70
CA ASP A 267 -21.92 2.34 -15.97
C ASP A 267 -23.04 1.67 -16.79
N GLY A 268 -23.61 0.56 -16.32
CA GLY A 268 -24.60 -0.23 -17.05
C GLY A 268 -24.01 -1.09 -18.17
N VAL A 269 -22.72 -1.42 -18.10
CA VAL A 269 -22.03 -2.25 -19.08
C VAL A 269 -21.97 -3.68 -18.56
N PHE A 270 -22.89 -4.52 -19.04
CA PHE A 270 -23.01 -5.94 -18.68
C PHE A 270 -22.52 -6.86 -19.82
N ASP A 271 -23.04 -8.10 -19.85
CA ASP A 271 -22.67 -9.17 -20.77
C ASP A 271 -21.19 -9.59 -20.66
N ASP A 272 -20.60 -10.00 -21.79
CA ASP A 272 -19.22 -10.48 -21.90
C ASP A 272 -18.22 -9.47 -21.33
N LYS A 273 -18.50 -8.16 -21.39
CA LYS A 273 -17.57 -7.14 -20.87
C LYS A 273 -17.48 -7.12 -19.35
N ALA A 274 -18.62 -7.23 -18.64
CA ALA A 274 -18.60 -7.32 -17.19
C ALA A 274 -17.93 -8.62 -16.74
N ARG A 275 -18.21 -9.72 -17.46
CA ARG A 275 -17.53 -11.00 -17.24
C ARG A 275 -16.02 -10.88 -17.43
N ASP A 276 -15.56 -10.33 -18.56
CA ASP A 276 -14.13 -10.10 -18.85
C ASP A 276 -13.46 -9.28 -17.74
N GLY A 277 -14.15 -8.25 -17.22
CA GLY A 277 -13.69 -7.44 -16.11
C GLY A 277 -13.48 -8.27 -14.83
N TRP A 278 -14.45 -9.12 -14.47
CA TRP A 278 -14.32 -10.00 -13.31
C TRP A 278 -13.34 -11.16 -13.53
N GLU A 279 -13.19 -11.65 -14.76
CA GLU A 279 -12.16 -12.63 -15.11
C GLU A 279 -10.76 -12.06 -14.92
N LEU A 280 -10.54 -10.81 -15.32
CA LEU A 280 -9.31 -10.08 -15.07
C LEU A 280 -9.06 -9.93 -13.55
N ALA A 281 -10.09 -9.58 -12.78
CA ALA A 281 -10.00 -9.49 -11.32
C ALA A 281 -9.63 -10.85 -10.69
N ALA A 282 -10.27 -11.93 -11.12
CA ALA A 282 -9.98 -13.28 -10.67
C ALA A 282 -8.56 -13.74 -11.06
N GLU A 283 -8.07 -13.34 -12.24
CA GLU A 283 -6.69 -13.60 -12.66
C GLU A 283 -5.69 -12.89 -11.75
N GLU A 284 -5.88 -11.59 -11.49
CA GLU A 284 -5.02 -10.85 -10.58
C GLU A 284 -5.08 -11.38 -9.15
N MET A 285 -6.24 -11.84 -8.70
CA MET A 285 -6.39 -12.50 -7.40
C MET A 285 -5.56 -13.78 -7.33
N ARG A 286 -5.60 -14.64 -8.37
CA ARG A 286 -4.75 -15.83 -8.46
C ARG A 286 -3.26 -15.49 -8.46
N ARG A 287 -2.85 -14.44 -9.18
CA ARG A 287 -1.46 -13.95 -9.19
C ARG A 287 -1.02 -13.46 -7.81
N PHE A 288 -1.88 -12.73 -7.10
CA PHE A 288 -1.60 -12.25 -5.75
C PHE A 288 -1.52 -13.41 -4.74
N ALA A 289 -2.40 -14.40 -4.85
CA ALA A 289 -2.44 -15.58 -3.98
C ALA A 289 -1.13 -16.37 -3.99
N VAL A 290 -0.48 -16.52 -5.13
CA VAL A 290 0.77 -17.30 -5.28
C VAL A 290 2.04 -16.45 -5.12
N ARG A 291 1.90 -15.14 -4.96
CA ARG A 291 3.04 -14.24 -4.82
C ARG A 291 3.72 -14.44 -3.46
N GLN A 292 5.05 -14.41 -3.46
CA GLN A 292 5.82 -14.37 -2.22
C GLN A 292 5.75 -12.97 -1.60
N ILE A 293 5.24 -12.90 -0.38
CA ILE A 293 5.13 -11.69 0.41
C ILE A 293 6.11 -11.81 1.58
N PRO A 294 7.13 -10.95 1.68
CA PRO A 294 8.00 -10.93 2.84
C PRO A 294 7.20 -10.51 4.08
N THR A 295 7.45 -11.17 5.20
CA THR A 295 6.78 -10.90 6.48
C THR A 295 7.75 -10.23 7.46
N SER A 296 7.20 -9.67 8.54
CA SER A 296 7.97 -9.15 9.67
C SER A 296 8.83 -10.19 10.39
N TRP A 297 8.62 -11.48 10.13
CA TRP A 297 9.38 -12.59 10.74
C TRP A 297 10.45 -13.16 9.80
N ASP A 298 10.76 -12.46 8.70
CA ASP A 298 11.76 -12.89 7.70
C ASP A 298 11.46 -14.25 7.02
N VAL A 299 10.22 -14.73 7.15
CA VAL A 299 9.71 -15.91 6.45
C VAL A 299 8.74 -15.43 5.37
N PRO A 300 9.06 -15.56 4.08
CA PRO A 300 8.14 -15.17 3.02
C PRO A 300 6.97 -16.15 2.95
N ILE A 301 5.76 -15.62 2.82
CA ILE A 301 4.53 -16.41 2.71
C ILE A 301 3.92 -16.29 1.32
N ARG A 302 3.03 -17.21 0.97
CA ARG A 302 2.10 -17.07 -0.16
C ARG A 302 0.70 -17.18 0.40
N LEU A 303 -0.14 -16.19 0.12
CA LEU A 303 -1.46 -16.11 0.72
C LEU A 303 -2.30 -17.34 0.40
N GLY A 304 -2.21 -17.89 -0.81
CA GLY A 304 -2.94 -19.08 -1.26
C GLY A 304 -2.52 -20.41 -0.63
N LEU A 305 -1.47 -20.45 0.21
CA LEU A 305 -0.97 -21.72 0.80
C LEU A 305 -1.61 -22.10 2.14
N ARG A 306 -2.46 -21.25 2.74
CA ARG A 306 -3.05 -21.49 4.07
C ARG A 306 -3.68 -22.89 4.19
N GLU A 307 -4.57 -23.24 3.26
CA GLU A 307 -5.28 -24.51 3.28
C GLU A 307 -4.33 -25.70 3.08
N ALA A 308 -3.27 -25.53 2.28
CA ALA A 308 -2.24 -26.53 2.09
C ALA A 308 -1.38 -26.75 3.35
N GLU A 309 -1.04 -25.68 4.08
CA GLU A 309 -0.31 -25.76 5.35
C GLU A 309 -1.17 -26.37 6.46
N LEU A 310 -2.47 -26.06 6.52
CA LEU A 310 -3.40 -26.72 7.44
C LEU A 310 -3.50 -28.22 7.15
N ALA A 311 -3.63 -28.61 5.88
CA ALA A 311 -3.64 -30.02 5.49
C ALA A 311 -2.29 -30.71 5.77
N ARG A 312 -1.16 -29.99 5.65
CA ARG A 312 0.16 -30.48 6.06
C ARG A 312 0.21 -30.72 7.58
N ALA A 313 -0.25 -29.76 8.38
CA ALA A 313 -0.32 -29.90 9.83
C ALA A 313 -1.19 -31.09 10.25
N GLU A 314 -2.36 -31.28 9.63
CA GLU A 314 -3.24 -32.42 9.92
C GLU A 314 -2.55 -33.76 9.60
N ARG A 315 -1.87 -33.87 8.45
CA ARG A 315 -1.10 -35.07 8.11
C ARG A 315 0.02 -35.35 9.10
N LEU A 316 0.75 -34.32 9.53
CA LEU A 316 1.84 -34.45 10.51
C LEU A 316 1.30 -34.85 11.89
N ALA A 317 0.16 -34.31 12.31
CA ALA A 317 -0.51 -34.71 13.54
C ALA A 317 -0.92 -36.19 13.51
N LYS A 318 -1.46 -36.68 12.37
CA LYS A 318 -1.77 -38.11 12.20
C LYS A 318 -0.52 -38.98 12.29
N GLN A 319 0.59 -38.58 11.67
CA GLN A 319 1.87 -39.33 11.77
C GLN A 319 2.45 -39.33 13.19
N LEU A 320 2.29 -38.22 13.93
CA LEU A 320 2.69 -38.13 15.33
C LEU A 320 1.84 -39.04 16.22
N GLU A 321 0.53 -39.08 16.00
CA GLU A 321 -0.39 -39.99 16.68
C GLU A 321 -0.07 -41.46 16.37
N GLU A 322 0.21 -41.82 15.12
CA GLU A 322 0.66 -43.17 14.75
C GLU A 322 1.99 -43.55 15.41
N LEU A 323 2.92 -42.60 15.56
CA LEU A 323 4.22 -42.83 16.19
C LEU A 323 4.12 -42.93 17.72
N LEU A 324 3.19 -42.19 18.33
CA LEU A 324 3.00 -42.05 19.78
C LEU A 324 1.51 -42.24 20.14
N PRO A 325 0.95 -43.43 19.92
CA PRO A 325 -0.50 -43.66 20.02
C PRO A 325 -1.02 -43.35 21.41
N GLY A 326 -2.04 -42.50 21.47
CA GLY A 326 -2.73 -42.08 22.70
C GLY A 326 -1.93 -41.14 23.60
N LYS A 327 -0.65 -40.85 23.29
CA LYS A 327 0.22 -40.08 24.20
C LYS A 327 -0.15 -38.61 24.30
N PHE A 328 -0.75 -38.04 23.27
CA PHE A 328 -1.26 -36.68 23.34
C PHE A 328 -2.44 -36.58 24.30
N ALA A 329 -3.46 -37.43 24.09
CA ALA A 329 -4.67 -37.48 24.91
C ALA A 329 -4.37 -37.89 26.37
N GLU A 330 -3.46 -38.84 26.59
CA GLU A 330 -2.98 -39.21 27.94
C GLU A 330 -2.41 -37.98 28.66
N MET A 331 -1.57 -37.19 27.99
CA MET A 331 -0.97 -35.99 28.56
C MET A 331 -1.99 -34.87 28.80
N GLU A 332 -3.02 -34.74 27.98
CA GLU A 332 -4.14 -33.81 28.21
C GLU A 332 -4.90 -34.20 29.48
N SER A 333 -5.30 -35.46 29.59
CA SER A 333 -6.00 -36.00 30.76
C SER A 333 -5.18 -35.84 32.04
N ASP A 334 -3.87 -36.14 31.99
CA ASP A 334 -2.98 -35.98 33.14
C ASP A 334 -2.94 -34.53 33.63
N ARG A 335 -2.84 -33.57 32.70
CA ARG A 335 -2.79 -32.14 33.05
C ARG A 335 -4.12 -31.60 33.55
N GLU A 336 -5.23 -32.06 33.01
CA GLU A 336 -6.57 -31.72 33.49
C GLU A 336 -6.81 -32.28 34.90
N SER A 337 -6.36 -33.51 35.15
CA SER A 337 -6.42 -34.14 36.48
C SER A 337 -5.54 -33.43 37.53
N ALA A 338 -4.49 -32.73 37.09
CA ALA A 338 -3.58 -31.97 37.95
C ALA A 338 -4.07 -30.54 38.30
N LEU A 339 -5.21 -30.09 37.77
CA LEU A 339 -5.80 -28.80 38.14
C LEU A 339 -6.31 -28.81 39.59
N SER A 340 -6.16 -27.67 40.28
CA SER A 340 -6.76 -27.50 41.61
C SER A 340 -8.28 -27.38 41.53
N GLU A 341 -8.95 -27.62 42.65
CA GLU A 341 -10.41 -27.50 42.75
C GLU A 341 -10.90 -26.07 42.46
N GLU A 342 -10.14 -25.06 42.90
CA GLU A 342 -10.39 -23.64 42.61
C GLU A 342 -10.29 -23.34 41.10
N GLN A 343 -9.29 -23.92 40.42
CA GLN A 343 -9.11 -23.76 38.98
C GLN A 343 -10.25 -24.43 38.19
N ARG A 344 -10.68 -25.62 38.59
CA ARG A 344 -11.82 -26.31 37.97
C ARG A 344 -13.12 -25.55 38.17
N SER A 345 -13.33 -25.01 39.38
CA SER A 345 -14.51 -24.22 39.70
C SER A 345 -14.56 -22.95 38.86
N ALA A 346 -13.44 -22.22 38.74
CA ALA A 346 -13.35 -21.01 37.94
C ALA A 346 -13.58 -21.26 36.43
N LEU A 347 -13.19 -22.44 35.90
CA LEU A 347 -13.45 -22.83 34.51
C LEU A 347 -14.94 -23.02 34.19
N GLN A 348 -15.77 -23.37 35.17
CA GLN A 348 -17.22 -23.54 35.01
C GLN A 348 -17.98 -22.21 35.00
N VAL A 349 -17.35 -21.13 35.48
CA VAL A 349 -17.96 -19.80 35.47
C VAL A 349 -17.91 -19.23 34.05
N PRO A 350 -19.05 -18.77 33.48
CA PRO A 350 -19.09 -18.14 32.16
C PRO A 350 -18.13 -16.94 32.09
N PRO A 351 -17.48 -16.67 30.94
CA PRO A 351 -16.48 -15.60 30.82
C PRO A 351 -16.93 -14.21 31.30
N LEU A 352 -18.22 -13.88 31.13
CA LEU A 352 -18.80 -12.59 31.50
C LEU A 352 -19.09 -12.47 33.02
N ASP A 353 -19.16 -13.58 33.73
CA ASP A 353 -19.52 -13.64 35.15
C ASP A 353 -18.30 -13.87 36.07
N ARG A 354 -17.09 -13.97 35.49
CA ARG A 354 -15.84 -14.20 36.23
C ARG A 354 -15.41 -12.95 36.98
N THR A 355 -15.07 -13.12 38.25
CA THR A 355 -14.27 -12.14 38.99
C THR A 355 -12.84 -12.06 38.44
N GLU A 356 -12.11 -10.99 38.77
CA GLU A 356 -10.71 -10.81 38.35
C GLU A 356 -9.82 -11.99 38.83
N GLN A 357 -10.07 -12.49 40.03
CA GLN A 357 -9.35 -13.63 40.60
C GLN A 357 -9.66 -14.93 39.85
N GLU A 358 -10.93 -15.19 39.53
CA GLU A 358 -11.32 -16.35 38.71
C GLU A 358 -10.74 -16.26 37.30
N GLN A 359 -10.66 -15.05 36.75
CA GLN A 359 -10.04 -14.84 35.45
C GLN A 359 -8.55 -15.17 35.44
N GLN A 360 -7.82 -14.82 36.50
CA GLN A 360 -6.42 -15.24 36.69
C GLN A 360 -6.30 -16.77 36.84
N LEU A 361 -7.16 -17.39 37.66
CA LEU A 361 -7.19 -18.84 37.86
C LEU A 361 -7.46 -19.60 36.57
N VAL A 362 -8.38 -19.12 35.73
CA VAL A 362 -8.68 -19.68 34.41
C VAL A 362 -7.49 -19.53 33.46
N ALA A 363 -6.84 -18.36 33.42
CA ALA A 363 -5.65 -18.17 32.60
C ALA A 363 -4.52 -19.12 33.01
N ASP A 364 -4.31 -19.32 34.31
CA ASP A 364 -3.36 -20.30 34.84
C ASP A 364 -3.75 -21.75 34.52
N ALA A 365 -5.03 -22.10 34.63
CA ALA A 365 -5.53 -23.41 34.29
C ALA A 365 -5.31 -23.72 32.80
N GLN A 366 -5.66 -22.79 31.91
CA GLN A 366 -5.44 -22.90 30.46
C GLN A 366 -3.95 -23.06 30.13
N ARG A 367 -3.06 -22.31 30.82
CA ARG A 367 -1.61 -22.48 30.67
C ARG A 367 -1.14 -23.87 31.07
N LYS A 368 -1.63 -24.42 32.19
CA LYS A 368 -1.29 -25.76 32.67
C LYS A 368 -1.82 -26.86 31.73
N MET A 369 -3.05 -26.72 31.24
CA MET A 369 -3.70 -27.67 30.34
C MET A 369 -3.06 -27.72 28.95
N LYS A 370 -2.40 -26.65 28.49
CA LYS A 370 -1.88 -26.55 27.11
C LYS A 370 -0.85 -27.65 26.75
N VAL A 371 -1.31 -28.72 26.09
CA VAL A 371 -0.47 -29.75 25.49
C VAL A 371 -0.07 -29.35 24.08
N THR A 372 1.15 -29.69 23.69
CA THR A 372 1.63 -29.52 22.31
C THR A 372 2.41 -30.75 21.89
N TRP A 373 2.44 -31.03 20.59
CA TRP A 373 3.23 -32.13 20.04
C TRP A 373 4.72 -32.02 20.38
N ARG A 374 5.24 -30.82 20.59
CA ARG A 374 6.62 -30.59 21.03
C ARG A 374 6.88 -31.19 22.42
N ILE A 375 5.93 -31.04 23.33
CA ILE A 375 6.02 -31.59 24.70
C ILE A 375 5.86 -33.10 24.67
N VAL A 376 4.88 -33.61 23.91
CA VAL A 376 4.65 -35.05 23.75
C VAL A 376 5.89 -35.73 23.16
N ALA A 377 6.47 -35.15 22.11
CA ALA A 377 7.69 -35.64 21.48
C ALA A 377 8.92 -35.60 22.39
N GLN A 378 9.03 -34.63 23.31
CA GLN A 378 10.12 -34.58 24.29
C GLN A 378 10.07 -35.74 25.29
N ASN A 379 8.87 -36.16 25.67
CA ASN A 379 8.63 -37.24 26.64
C ASN A 379 8.57 -38.64 25.98
N ALA A 380 8.69 -38.73 24.65
CA ALA A 380 8.72 -39.99 23.93
C ALA A 380 9.90 -40.89 24.34
N ALA A 381 9.74 -42.20 24.12
CA ALA A 381 10.79 -43.19 24.36
C ALA A 381 12.06 -42.87 23.54
N PRO A 382 13.28 -43.19 24.04
CA PRO A 382 14.53 -42.80 23.38
C PRO A 382 14.63 -43.18 21.90
N GLU A 383 14.05 -44.33 21.52
CA GLU A 383 14.07 -44.88 20.16
C GLU A 383 13.25 -44.05 19.16
N THR A 384 12.09 -43.53 19.59
CA THR A 384 11.17 -42.76 18.71
C THR A 384 11.31 -41.24 18.88
N ARG A 385 11.91 -40.79 19.98
CA ARG A 385 12.04 -39.37 20.37
C ARG A 385 12.63 -38.48 19.27
N ALA A 386 13.68 -38.91 18.59
CA ALA A 386 14.32 -38.10 17.54
C ALA A 386 13.38 -37.89 16.33
N LYS A 387 12.64 -38.94 15.93
CA LYS A 387 11.65 -38.84 14.85
C LYS A 387 10.44 -38.00 15.29
N ALA A 388 9.94 -38.21 16.49
CA ALA A 388 8.83 -37.46 17.06
C ALA A 388 9.15 -35.95 17.16
N LYS A 389 10.36 -35.60 17.60
CA LYS A 389 10.79 -34.18 17.69
C LYS A 389 10.79 -33.50 16.33
N ARG A 390 11.33 -34.15 15.29
CA ARG A 390 11.32 -33.60 13.93
C ARG A 390 9.90 -33.41 13.40
N LEU A 391 9.03 -34.42 13.52
CA LEU A 391 7.63 -34.31 13.09
C LEU A 391 6.88 -33.21 13.86
N ALA A 392 7.15 -33.08 15.17
CA ALA A 392 6.56 -32.02 15.99
C ALA A 392 7.06 -30.62 15.59
N GLU A 393 8.32 -30.48 15.18
CA GLU A 393 8.87 -29.23 14.65
C GLU A 393 8.23 -28.86 13.31
N GLU A 394 8.11 -29.80 12.38
CA GLU A 394 7.43 -29.60 11.10
C GLU A 394 5.94 -29.30 11.29
N TYR A 395 5.29 -29.91 12.28
CA TYR A 395 3.89 -29.62 12.63
C TYR A 395 3.75 -28.18 13.10
N VAL A 396 4.63 -27.75 14.02
CA VAL A 396 4.63 -26.37 14.52
C VAL A 396 4.86 -25.39 13.37
N GLU A 397 5.85 -25.64 12.50
CA GLU A 397 6.13 -24.81 11.32
C GLU A 397 4.89 -24.68 10.41
N ALA A 398 4.21 -25.78 10.10
CA ALA A 398 3.01 -25.76 9.26
C ALA A 398 1.86 -24.97 9.92
N THR A 399 1.61 -25.18 11.22
CA THR A 399 0.57 -24.44 11.95
C THR A 399 0.89 -22.95 12.07
N GLU A 400 2.12 -22.59 12.43
CA GLU A 400 2.54 -21.20 12.55
C GLU A 400 2.52 -20.48 11.19
N THR A 401 2.92 -21.17 10.12
CA THR A 401 2.84 -20.63 8.75
C THR A 401 1.38 -20.39 8.35
N ALA A 402 0.47 -21.31 8.63
CA ALA A 402 -0.95 -21.13 8.37
C ALA A 402 -1.54 -19.94 9.14
N ASP A 403 -1.17 -19.78 10.42
CA ASP A 403 -1.60 -18.67 11.27
C ASP A 403 -1.05 -17.31 10.78
N ILE A 404 0.23 -17.26 10.40
CA ILE A 404 0.84 -16.07 9.80
C ILE A 404 0.11 -15.69 8.51
N ILE A 405 -0.17 -16.67 7.64
CA ILE A 405 -0.93 -16.45 6.42
C ILE A 405 -2.32 -15.91 6.73
N ASN A 406 -3.03 -16.47 7.73
CA ASN A 406 -4.35 -15.99 8.14
C ASN A 406 -4.32 -14.51 8.52
N ARG A 407 -3.38 -14.12 9.40
CA ARG A 407 -3.24 -12.71 9.81
C ARG A 407 -3.00 -11.76 8.63
N TYR A 408 -2.22 -12.20 7.65
CA TYR A 408 -1.95 -11.40 6.46
C TYR A 408 -3.15 -11.37 5.51
N ARG A 409 -3.90 -12.47 5.39
CA ARG A 409 -5.17 -12.50 4.67
C ARG A 409 -6.17 -11.52 5.27
N ASP A 410 -6.26 -11.45 6.60
CA ASP A 410 -7.17 -10.55 7.32
C ASP A 410 -6.89 -9.07 7.02
N ILE A 411 -5.61 -8.65 6.96
CA ILE A 411 -5.22 -7.25 6.71
C ILE A 411 -5.77 -6.71 5.38
N VAL A 412 -5.88 -7.56 4.36
CA VAL A 412 -6.32 -7.17 3.01
C VAL A 412 -7.69 -7.76 2.63
N ASN A 413 -8.41 -8.32 3.61
CA ASN A 413 -9.68 -9.03 3.40
C ASN A 413 -9.61 -10.07 2.25
N PHE A 414 -8.52 -10.85 2.21
CA PHE A 414 -8.19 -11.73 1.09
C PHE A 414 -9.30 -12.74 0.78
N ASP A 415 -9.86 -13.39 1.79
CA ASP A 415 -10.85 -14.45 1.59
C ASP A 415 -12.17 -13.90 1.01
N TYR A 416 -12.59 -12.70 1.44
CA TYR A 416 -13.72 -11.98 0.86
C TYR A 416 -13.48 -11.62 -0.60
N TRP A 417 -12.34 -11.00 -0.93
CA TRP A 417 -12.04 -10.63 -2.30
C TRP A 417 -11.86 -11.85 -3.20
N ARG A 418 -11.37 -12.98 -2.66
CA ARG A 418 -11.29 -14.26 -3.37
C ARG A 418 -12.68 -14.72 -3.77
N ALA A 419 -13.56 -14.85 -2.79
CA ALA A 419 -14.94 -15.28 -3.01
C ALA A 419 -15.68 -14.32 -3.94
N THR A 420 -15.47 -13.01 -3.80
CA THR A 420 -16.05 -11.99 -4.69
C THR A 420 -15.61 -12.22 -6.14
N CYS A 421 -14.32 -12.40 -6.40
CA CYS A 421 -13.82 -12.62 -7.76
C CYS A 421 -14.29 -13.97 -8.35
N GLU A 422 -14.33 -15.02 -7.53
CA GLU A 422 -14.78 -16.36 -7.95
C GLU A 422 -16.28 -16.40 -8.25
N MET A 423 -17.10 -15.72 -7.43
CA MET A 423 -18.54 -15.67 -7.65
C MET A 423 -18.93 -14.71 -8.75
N SER A 424 -18.26 -13.57 -8.90
CA SER A 424 -18.69 -12.51 -9.83
C SER A 424 -18.47 -12.83 -11.31
N VAL A 425 -17.74 -13.91 -11.63
CA VAL A 425 -17.67 -14.47 -13.00
C VAL A 425 -18.83 -15.39 -13.34
N THR A 426 -19.65 -15.79 -12.36
CA THR A 426 -20.79 -16.71 -12.57
C THR A 426 -21.99 -15.99 -13.16
N ASP A 427 -22.81 -16.71 -13.93
CA ASP A 427 -24.03 -16.16 -14.52
C ASP A 427 -25.02 -15.66 -13.45
N LEU A 428 -25.07 -16.34 -12.30
CA LEU A 428 -25.94 -15.97 -11.18
C LEU A 428 -25.54 -14.60 -10.59
N ALA A 429 -24.25 -14.36 -10.39
CA ALA A 429 -23.78 -13.09 -9.85
C ALA A 429 -23.91 -11.94 -10.85
N LEU A 430 -23.63 -12.19 -12.14
CA LEU A 430 -23.83 -11.21 -13.20
C LEU A 430 -25.32 -10.81 -13.31
N GLN A 431 -26.23 -11.79 -13.30
CA GLN A 431 -27.67 -11.55 -13.28
C GLN A 431 -28.10 -10.75 -12.04
N ALA A 432 -27.59 -11.08 -10.86
CA ALA A 432 -27.92 -10.36 -9.63
C ALA A 432 -27.55 -8.88 -9.72
N ARG A 433 -26.34 -8.58 -10.20
CA ARG A 433 -25.82 -7.22 -10.34
C ARG A 433 -26.50 -6.43 -11.44
N GLU A 434 -26.76 -7.05 -12.60
CA GLU A 434 -27.51 -6.44 -13.70
C GLU A 434 -28.95 -6.12 -13.28
N ALA A 435 -29.63 -7.04 -12.61
CA ALA A 435 -30.99 -6.83 -12.11
C ALA A 435 -31.02 -5.71 -11.05
N THR A 436 -30.05 -5.66 -10.13
CA THR A 436 -29.89 -4.56 -9.17
C THR A 436 -29.74 -3.22 -9.89
N TRP A 437 -28.79 -3.11 -10.83
CA TRP A 437 -28.55 -1.88 -11.57
C TRP A 437 -29.79 -1.43 -12.35
N ARG A 438 -30.48 -2.35 -13.01
CA ARG A 438 -31.72 -2.06 -13.74
C ARG A 438 -32.81 -1.58 -12.79
N ALA A 439 -32.94 -2.17 -11.61
CA ALA A 439 -33.92 -1.78 -10.61
C ALA A 439 -33.68 -0.34 -10.12
N GLU A 440 -32.44 -0.01 -9.79
CA GLU A 440 -32.04 1.34 -9.38
C GLU A 440 -32.25 2.35 -10.51
N LYS A 441 -31.89 2.00 -11.75
CA LYS A 441 -32.11 2.85 -12.92
C LYS A 441 -33.59 3.13 -13.18
N ASP A 442 -34.42 2.09 -13.10
CA ASP A 442 -35.86 2.22 -13.25
C ASP A 442 -36.46 3.07 -12.11
N TYR A 443 -35.95 2.94 -10.88
CA TYR A 443 -36.39 3.75 -9.75
C TYR A 443 -36.02 5.24 -9.91
N GLU A 444 -34.77 5.54 -10.31
CA GLU A 444 -34.32 6.91 -10.62
C GLU A 444 -35.19 7.58 -11.70
N GLU A 445 -35.67 6.80 -12.68
CA GLU A 445 -36.52 7.26 -13.77
C GLU A 445 -38.03 7.27 -13.41
N ALA A 446 -38.38 7.03 -12.13
CA ALA A 446 -39.74 6.92 -11.63
C ALA A 446 -40.58 5.83 -12.31
N ARG A 447 -39.94 4.80 -12.88
CA ARG A 447 -40.58 3.60 -13.45
C ARG A 447 -40.78 2.55 -12.34
N LEU A 448 -41.67 2.86 -11.39
CA LEU A 448 -41.78 2.14 -10.11
C LEU A 448 -42.13 0.64 -10.25
N GLN A 449 -43.08 0.28 -11.13
CA GLN A 449 -43.47 -1.12 -11.33
C GLN A 449 -42.37 -1.97 -11.99
N PRO A 450 -41.71 -1.50 -13.07
CA PRO A 450 -40.50 -2.13 -13.58
C PRO A 450 -39.37 -2.25 -12.54
N ALA A 451 -39.11 -1.19 -11.77
CA ALA A 451 -38.11 -1.20 -10.70
C ALA A 451 -38.38 -2.30 -9.68
N LYS A 452 -39.64 -2.43 -9.24
CA LYS A 452 -40.06 -3.47 -8.30
C LYS A 452 -39.77 -4.87 -8.84
N GLN A 453 -40.16 -5.15 -10.08
CA GLN A 453 -39.91 -6.44 -10.73
C GLN A 453 -38.41 -6.75 -10.81
N ALA A 454 -37.59 -5.75 -11.14
CA ALA A 454 -36.15 -5.89 -11.22
C ALA A 454 -35.50 -6.13 -9.84
N PHE A 455 -35.95 -5.45 -8.78
CA PHE A 455 -35.48 -5.74 -7.41
C PHE A 455 -35.83 -7.16 -6.98
N GLU A 456 -37.06 -7.62 -7.22
CA GLU A 456 -37.46 -8.99 -6.88
C GLU A 456 -36.66 -10.06 -7.65
N GLU A 457 -36.29 -9.78 -8.90
CA GLU A 457 -35.37 -10.62 -9.68
C GLU A 457 -33.96 -10.62 -9.06
N ALA A 458 -33.44 -9.43 -8.73
CA ALA A 458 -32.14 -9.27 -8.10
C ALA A 458 -32.06 -10.04 -6.78
N PHE A 459 -33.05 -9.94 -5.88
CA PHE A 459 -33.03 -10.66 -4.61
C PHE A 459 -33.06 -12.18 -4.77
N LYS A 460 -33.78 -12.70 -5.77
CA LYS A 460 -33.76 -14.14 -6.11
C LYS A 460 -32.39 -14.58 -6.60
N ALA A 461 -31.72 -13.77 -7.40
CA ALA A 461 -30.37 -14.06 -7.87
C ALA A 461 -29.35 -13.96 -6.73
N TRP A 462 -29.40 -12.90 -5.92
CA TRP A 462 -28.56 -12.73 -4.73
C TRP A 462 -28.71 -13.87 -3.73
N ARG A 463 -29.94 -14.37 -3.49
CA ARG A 463 -30.16 -15.57 -2.65
C ARG A 463 -29.32 -16.75 -3.12
N LYS A 464 -29.33 -17.05 -4.42
CA LYS A 464 -28.55 -18.16 -4.99
C LYS A 464 -27.05 -17.92 -4.84
N VAL A 465 -26.57 -16.69 -5.09
CA VAL A 465 -25.16 -16.32 -4.90
C VAL A 465 -24.71 -16.54 -3.45
N LEU A 466 -25.53 -16.13 -2.48
CA LEU A 466 -25.22 -16.29 -1.06
C LEU A 466 -25.34 -17.74 -0.60
N ASP A 467 -26.22 -18.55 -1.19
CA ASP A 467 -26.29 -19.99 -0.90
C ASP A 467 -25.08 -20.76 -1.44
N ASP A 468 -24.53 -20.33 -2.59
CA ASP A 468 -23.36 -20.96 -3.21
C ASP A 468 -22.02 -20.52 -2.57
N SER A 469 -22.02 -19.42 -1.80
CA SER A 469 -20.81 -18.90 -1.15
C SER A 469 -21.04 -18.52 0.31
N ASP A 470 -20.65 -19.44 1.21
CA ASP A 470 -20.62 -19.23 2.65
C ASP A 470 -19.79 -18.00 3.08
N VAL A 471 -18.72 -17.68 2.35
CA VAL A 471 -17.85 -16.53 2.66
C VAL A 471 -18.61 -15.22 2.46
N LEU A 472 -19.11 -14.97 1.24
CA LEU A 472 -19.95 -13.80 0.95
C LEU A 472 -21.20 -13.78 1.84
N ARG A 473 -21.82 -14.93 2.08
CA ARG A 473 -22.99 -15.02 2.96
C ARG A 473 -22.71 -14.52 4.35
N LYS A 474 -21.52 -14.74 4.92
CA LYS A 474 -21.15 -14.38 6.31
C LYS A 474 -20.39 -13.05 6.42
N ASP A 475 -20.01 -12.46 5.31
CA ASP A 475 -19.21 -11.25 5.27
C ASP A 475 -20.05 -9.99 5.53
N ALA A 476 -19.49 -9.07 6.33
CA ALA A 476 -20.16 -7.84 6.74
C ALA A 476 -20.32 -6.84 5.58
N MET A 477 -19.36 -6.75 4.66
CA MET A 477 -19.45 -5.84 3.51
C MET A 477 -20.55 -6.29 2.54
N THR A 478 -20.66 -7.59 2.30
CA THR A 478 -21.77 -8.15 1.51
C THR A 478 -23.11 -7.88 2.17
N GLN A 479 -23.19 -8.03 3.49
CA GLN A 479 -24.40 -7.72 4.24
C GLN A 479 -24.78 -6.24 4.12
N GLU A 480 -23.82 -5.31 4.28
CA GLU A 480 -24.03 -3.87 4.11
C GLU A 480 -24.54 -3.52 2.69
N ASP A 481 -23.88 -4.02 1.65
CA ASP A 481 -24.28 -3.80 0.24
C ASP A 481 -25.74 -4.26 0.01
N ILE A 482 -26.12 -5.45 0.53
CA ILE A 482 -27.47 -5.99 0.38
C ILE A 482 -28.50 -5.20 1.20
N ILE A 483 -28.14 -4.74 2.40
CA ILE A 483 -29.02 -3.90 3.23
C ILE A 483 -29.33 -2.58 2.53
N GLU A 484 -28.35 -1.96 1.87
CA GLU A 484 -28.56 -0.74 1.09
C GLU A 484 -29.58 -0.96 -0.04
N ILE A 485 -29.42 -2.03 -0.82
CA ILE A 485 -30.35 -2.40 -1.90
C ILE A 485 -31.78 -2.64 -1.35
N ILE A 486 -31.90 -3.33 -0.20
CA ILE A 486 -33.19 -3.56 0.47
C ILE A 486 -33.79 -2.24 0.96
N GLY A 487 -32.96 -1.30 1.43
CA GLY A 487 -33.36 0.04 1.83
C GLY A 487 -34.06 0.78 0.69
N THR A 488 -33.42 0.84 -0.49
CA THR A 488 -34.02 1.45 -1.69
C THR A 488 -35.32 0.74 -2.11
N TYR A 489 -35.37 -0.59 -1.99
CA TYR A 489 -36.60 -1.32 -2.28
C TYR A 489 -37.74 -1.00 -1.31
N ARG A 490 -37.46 -0.74 -0.03
CA ARG A 490 -38.47 -0.29 0.94
C ARG A 490 -39.04 1.07 0.56
N GLU A 491 -38.20 2.03 0.21
CA GLU A 491 -38.63 3.35 -0.25
C GLU A 491 -39.51 3.24 -1.52
N LEU A 492 -39.14 2.36 -2.45
CA LEU A 492 -39.94 2.07 -3.64
C LEU A 492 -41.33 1.54 -3.27
N LEU A 493 -41.42 0.57 -2.35
CA LEU A 493 -42.71 0.01 -1.92
C LEU A 493 -43.58 1.03 -1.19
N GLU A 494 -42.98 1.92 -0.40
CA GLU A 494 -43.68 3.05 0.22
C GLU A 494 -44.31 3.97 -0.83
N GLN A 495 -43.61 4.27 -1.93
CA GLN A 495 -44.17 5.05 -3.04
C GLN A 495 -45.30 4.33 -3.80
N LEU A 496 -45.33 3.00 -3.74
CA LEU A 496 -46.37 2.16 -4.36
C LEU A 496 -47.55 1.87 -3.41
N ASP A 497 -47.50 2.34 -2.16
CA ASP A 497 -48.45 1.95 -1.09
C ASP A 497 -48.53 0.43 -0.89
N GLU A 498 -47.41 -0.29 -1.08
CA GLU A 498 -47.33 -1.74 -0.96
C GLU A 498 -46.57 -2.16 0.31
N PRO A 499 -47.01 -3.23 1.03
CA PRO A 499 -46.30 -3.70 2.21
C PRO A 499 -45.01 -4.44 1.86
N PHE A 500 -44.02 -4.37 2.74
CA PHE A 500 -42.82 -5.20 2.62
C PHE A 500 -43.20 -6.69 2.72
N PRO A 501 -42.69 -7.55 1.82
CA PRO A 501 -43.05 -8.97 1.79
C PRO A 501 -42.62 -9.69 3.08
N GLN A 502 -43.50 -10.56 3.60
CA GLN A 502 -43.18 -11.47 4.71
C GLN A 502 -43.71 -12.88 4.41
N PRO A 503 -42.86 -13.93 4.42
CA PRO A 503 -41.40 -13.88 4.64
C PRO A 503 -40.66 -13.22 3.46
N PHE A 504 -39.48 -12.66 3.72
CA PHE A 504 -38.60 -12.12 2.68
C PHE A 504 -37.42 -13.04 2.39
N ILE A 505 -37.03 -13.13 1.11
CA ILE A 505 -36.07 -14.14 0.63
C ILE A 505 -34.65 -13.98 1.21
N LEU A 506 -34.34 -12.81 1.78
CA LEU A 506 -33.06 -12.49 2.41
C LEU A 506 -33.22 -12.11 3.90
N ASP A 507 -34.25 -12.61 4.59
CA ASP A 507 -34.46 -12.33 6.03
C ASP A 507 -33.22 -12.68 6.88
N ASP A 508 -32.50 -13.76 6.55
CA ASP A 508 -31.29 -14.18 7.27
C ASP A 508 -30.09 -13.22 7.11
N VAL A 509 -30.18 -12.26 6.19
CA VAL A 509 -29.19 -11.19 6.00
C VAL A 509 -29.58 -9.95 6.84
N LEU A 510 -30.87 -9.70 7.03
CA LEU A 510 -31.40 -8.59 7.83
C LEU A 510 -31.22 -8.80 9.33
N ASP A 511 -31.42 -10.03 9.81
CA ASP A 511 -31.48 -10.33 11.25
C ASP A 511 -30.09 -10.49 11.93
N ARG A 512 -29.01 -10.15 11.22
CA ARG A 512 -27.64 -10.24 11.73
C ARG A 512 -27.20 -8.88 12.29
N THR A 513 -27.73 -8.54 13.44
CA THR A 513 -27.25 -7.42 14.27
C THR A 513 -26.67 -7.91 15.58
#